data_AF-A0A1M7JEE0-F1
#
_entry.id   AF-A0A1M7JEE0-F1
#
_cell.length_a   1.000
_cell.length_b   1.000
_cell.length_c   1.000
_cell.angle_alpha   90.00
_cell.angle_beta   90.00
_cell.angle_gamma   90.00
#
_symmetry.space_group_name_H-M   'P 1'
#
loop_
_entity.id
_entity.type
_entity.pdbx_description
1 polymer ?
#
loop_
_entity_poly.entity_id
_entity_poly.type
_entity_poly.pdbx_seq_one_letter_code
_entity_poly.pdbx_strand_id
1 'polypeptide(L)'
;MAAVLLGSFVLILAGIFDLFVIISIIIGLAILAFMNLNFNQPLKAQLRKIYTRSLLYITIKLEKGQQFLDRDNIIKPKHKHPDQGLSQYHRNWQLAIGLLLPVITYISRSSLFQEDVFTLSPSWFSKLNFVNVISANTWFFQTGEMMGDYLLINLYAKLTHITNAQALQSFGLLESALLSLIIYWFVFKISRKQAPGILAGLSFAVFYAFLPINIDLIAEHKSVFTALIIALPTMFFCIYPQSFSFNKKAKFYWLLTLFSAILLLDLFVGILLIFPYLLILFFFKLRNNLRQISQIFLAYLFSLAFIGIIYGIAAFLTKEDFGAFISSNFYSFDTYTYNPHLVAPLRDLVLYYQIAGLVFLLITIYNYIKKPHKWLASLVFLIFINLMFGIYHLDRGIIDLDILSQVLCIFIPIFFGIILNVMVNLFSVFNFSPKVGTRLEVIIGTLVITVLTISTFPPVATLNFQDKKVENMVFEAYSKIQSGNLPYSYAVVNALPYFSFSKNSHYYYNYDYFNNTYIERDRRFNRYKDNLPYLQNNPDIILPETMFVFVYKDLKEKNLAKKAIVDKQRDLTLERIELLKLKGRNVELYYQNANLEVYQIENRERSSNINQLLF
;
A
#
# COMPACT_ATOMS: atom_id res chain seq x y z
N MET A 1 -2.23 2.09 11.99
CA MET A 1 -1.67 2.64 10.74
C MET A 1 -1.16 4.06 10.94
N ALA A 2 -1.99 5.09 11.12
CA ALA A 2 -1.53 6.50 11.26
C ALA A 2 -0.42 6.72 12.32
N ALA A 3 -0.59 6.18 13.54
CA ALA A 3 0.45 6.27 14.57
C ALA A 3 1.72 5.48 14.25
N VAL A 4 1.60 4.37 13.50
CA VAL A 4 2.75 3.56 13.05
C VAL A 4 3.53 4.31 11.97
N LEU A 5 2.82 4.97 11.05
CA LEU A 5 3.41 5.80 10.01
C LEU A 5 4.15 7.00 10.61
N LEU A 6 3.52 7.75 11.51
CA LEU A 6 4.19 8.87 12.20
C LEU A 6 5.33 8.39 13.10
N GLY A 7 5.18 7.26 13.78
CA GLY A 7 6.26 6.66 14.56
C GLY A 7 7.44 6.26 13.68
N SER A 8 7.18 5.62 12.53
CA SER A 8 8.21 5.25 11.56
C SER A 8 8.88 6.48 10.95
N PHE A 9 8.10 7.54 10.69
CA PHE A 9 8.62 8.84 10.25
C PHE A 9 9.62 9.40 11.27
N VAL A 10 9.29 9.37 12.57
CA VAL A 10 10.21 9.81 13.63
C VAL A 10 11.45 8.92 13.73
N LEU A 11 11.32 7.60 13.54
CA LEU A 11 12.47 6.67 13.61
C LEU A 11 13.47 6.90 12.48
N ILE A 12 13.01 7.21 11.26
CA ILE A 12 13.92 7.51 10.15
C ILE A 12 14.61 8.85 10.40
N LEU A 13 13.86 9.86 10.88
CA LEU A 13 14.44 11.14 11.28
C LEU A 13 15.56 10.99 12.32
N ALA A 14 15.43 10.02 13.23
CA ALA A 14 16.43 9.70 14.22
C ALA A 14 17.56 8.76 13.72
N GLY A 15 17.50 8.28 12.46
CA GLY A 15 18.49 7.38 11.87
C GLY A 15 18.48 5.95 12.43
N ILE A 16 17.42 5.56 13.15
CA ILE A 16 17.30 4.27 13.86
C ILE A 16 16.20 3.38 13.29
N PHE A 17 15.77 3.63 12.06
CA PHE A 17 14.70 2.87 11.42
C PHE A 17 15.19 1.51 10.94
N ASP A 18 15.15 0.54 11.85
CA ASP A 18 15.57 -0.84 11.60
C ASP A 18 14.56 -1.87 12.09
N LEU A 19 14.60 -3.08 11.50
CA LEU A 19 13.71 -4.19 11.84
C LEU A 19 13.81 -4.54 13.33
N PHE A 20 15.01 -4.58 13.90
CA PHE A 20 15.19 -4.90 15.31
C PHE A 20 14.54 -3.85 16.22
N VAL A 21 14.62 -2.57 15.85
CA VAL A 21 13.99 -1.46 16.57
C VAL A 21 12.47 -1.55 16.47
N ILE A 22 11.94 -1.83 15.26
CA ILE A 22 10.50 -2.01 15.04
C ILE A 22 9.95 -3.18 15.88
N ILE A 23 10.62 -4.34 15.85
CA ILE A 23 10.24 -5.51 16.65
C ILE A 23 10.32 -5.19 18.14
N SER A 24 11.37 -4.50 18.59
CA SER A 24 11.54 -4.08 19.99
C SER A 24 10.40 -3.16 20.45
N ILE A 25 9.97 -2.22 19.61
CA ILE A 25 8.81 -1.36 19.88
C ILE A 25 7.53 -2.18 19.95
N ILE A 26 7.31 -3.12 19.02
CA ILE A 26 6.12 -3.99 19.01
C ILE A 26 6.08 -4.85 20.28
N ILE A 27 7.19 -5.47 20.66
CA ILE A 27 7.31 -6.26 21.89
C ILE A 27 7.08 -5.37 23.11
N GLY A 28 7.68 -4.18 23.16
CA GLY A 28 7.48 -3.21 24.23
C GLY A 28 6.01 -2.80 24.37
N LEU A 29 5.33 -2.51 23.26
CA LEU A 29 3.90 -2.19 23.24
C LEU A 29 3.05 -3.39 23.66
N ALA A 30 3.39 -4.61 23.24
CA ALA A 30 2.70 -5.83 23.63
C ALA A 30 2.82 -6.08 25.14
N ILE A 31 4.01 -5.87 25.70
CA ILE A 31 4.26 -5.95 27.15
C ILE A 31 3.44 -4.90 27.89
N LEU A 32 3.47 -3.63 27.45
CA LEU A 32 2.69 -2.55 28.06
C LEU A 32 1.17 -2.83 28.01
N ALA A 33 0.68 -3.33 26.87
CA ALA A 33 -0.73 -3.70 26.70
C ALA A 33 -1.11 -4.89 27.60
N PHE A 34 -0.24 -5.89 27.71
CA PHE A 34 -0.43 -7.04 28.61
C PHE A 34 -0.48 -6.60 30.08
N MET A 35 0.41 -5.69 30.47
CA MET A 35 0.51 -5.16 31.83
C MET A 35 -0.67 -4.24 32.21
N ASN A 36 -1.44 -3.74 31.23
CA ASN A 36 -2.60 -2.87 31.42
C ASN A 36 -2.32 -1.71 32.38
N LEU A 37 -1.18 -1.05 32.19
CA LEU A 37 -0.70 0.03 33.05
C LEU A 37 -1.60 1.26 32.93
N ASN A 38 -1.96 1.84 34.08
CA ASN A 38 -2.69 3.10 34.16
C ASN A 38 -1.70 4.27 34.17
N PHE A 39 -1.68 5.07 33.11
CA PHE A 39 -0.77 6.22 32.99
C PHE A 39 -0.98 7.32 34.05
N ASN A 40 -2.10 7.29 34.79
CA ASN A 40 -2.37 8.24 35.87
C ASN A 40 -1.78 7.84 37.24
N GLN A 41 -1.14 6.67 37.34
CA GLN A 41 -0.55 6.16 38.58
C GLN A 41 0.97 5.99 38.45
N PRO A 42 1.74 6.14 39.54
CA PRO A 42 3.19 5.98 39.50
C PRO A 42 3.59 4.56 39.07
N LEU A 43 4.47 4.48 38.07
CA LEU A 43 4.89 3.23 37.43
C LEU A 43 5.45 2.22 38.43
N LYS A 44 6.25 2.69 39.40
CA LYS A 44 6.85 1.87 40.47
C LYS A 44 5.81 1.11 41.32
N ALA A 45 4.70 1.77 41.64
CA ALA A 45 3.64 1.14 42.45
C ALA A 45 2.90 0.06 41.67
N GLN A 46 2.65 0.29 40.39
CA GLN A 46 1.99 -0.67 39.51
C GLN A 46 2.88 -1.88 39.23
N LEU A 47 4.17 -1.66 38.95
CA LEU A 47 5.15 -2.72 38.78
C LEU A 47 5.27 -3.59 40.02
N ARG A 48 5.33 -2.99 41.22
CA ARG A 48 5.35 -3.73 42.48
C ARG A 48 4.11 -4.61 42.63
N LYS A 49 2.92 -4.07 42.32
CA LYS A 49 1.66 -4.81 42.38
C LYS A 49 1.61 -5.97 41.38
N ILE A 50 2.10 -5.76 40.15
CA ILE A 50 2.21 -6.80 39.13
C ILE A 50 3.18 -7.87 39.59
N TYR A 51 4.37 -7.49 40.05
CA TYR A 51 5.39 -8.42 40.56
C TYR A 51 4.86 -9.28 41.71
N THR A 52 4.21 -8.68 42.70
CA THR A 52 3.63 -9.43 43.84
C THR A 52 2.51 -10.35 43.38
N ARG A 53 1.66 -9.94 42.43
CA ARG A 53 0.63 -10.81 41.84
C ARG A 53 1.22 -11.97 41.05
N SER A 54 2.24 -11.72 40.23
CA SER A 54 2.91 -12.74 39.42
C SER A 54 3.60 -13.76 40.33
N LEU A 55 4.29 -13.32 41.37
CA LEU A 55 4.88 -14.21 42.37
C LEU A 55 3.81 -15.04 43.09
N LEU A 56 2.77 -14.41 43.63
CA LEU A 56 1.65 -15.12 44.27
C LEU A 56 1.01 -16.15 43.32
N TYR A 57 0.82 -15.77 42.06
CA TYR A 57 0.28 -16.65 41.04
C TYR A 57 1.18 -17.88 40.78
N ILE A 58 2.48 -17.65 40.62
CA ILE A 58 3.48 -18.70 40.42
C ILE A 58 3.54 -19.62 41.65
N THR A 59 3.58 -19.06 42.86
CA THR A 59 3.62 -19.82 44.11
C THR A 59 2.37 -20.67 44.28
N ILE A 60 1.17 -20.10 44.08
CA ILE A 60 -0.11 -20.84 44.20
C ILE A 60 -0.18 -21.97 43.17
N LYS A 61 0.30 -21.76 41.93
CA LYS A 61 0.29 -22.81 40.91
C LYS A 61 1.31 -23.91 41.15
N LEU A 62 2.50 -23.56 41.64
CA LEU A 62 3.51 -24.53 42.08
C LEU A 62 3.00 -25.37 43.25
N GLU A 63 2.38 -24.74 44.25
CA GLU A 63 1.83 -25.40 45.44
C GLU A 63 0.66 -26.34 45.07
N LYS A 64 -0.14 -25.99 44.06
CA LYS A 64 -1.25 -26.82 43.56
C LYS A 64 -0.85 -27.83 42.47
N GLY A 65 0.41 -27.87 42.04
CA GLY A 65 0.88 -28.73 40.95
C GLY A 65 0.21 -28.49 39.59
N GLN A 66 -0.32 -27.27 39.35
CA GLN A 66 -1.07 -26.93 38.13
C GLN A 66 -0.14 -26.36 37.05
N GLN A 67 -0.41 -26.68 35.77
CA GLN A 67 0.37 -26.13 34.65
C GLN A 67 0.25 -24.60 34.60
N PHE A 68 1.36 -23.89 34.35
CA PHE A 68 1.37 -22.42 34.30
C PHE A 68 0.50 -21.82 33.19
N LEU A 69 0.26 -22.58 32.11
CA LEU A 69 -0.54 -22.20 30.96
C LEU A 69 -1.87 -22.96 30.95
N ASP A 70 -2.87 -22.45 31.68
CA ASP A 70 -4.26 -22.92 31.54
C ASP A 70 -5.01 -22.13 30.47
N ARG A 71 -5.97 -22.78 29.81
CA ARG A 71 -6.85 -22.19 28.79
C ARG A 71 -7.58 -20.94 29.32
N ASP A 72 -7.87 -20.92 30.62
CA ASP A 72 -8.55 -19.83 31.33
C ASP A 72 -7.65 -18.61 31.58
N ASN A 73 -6.32 -18.75 31.54
CA ASN A 73 -5.39 -17.61 31.61
C ASN A 73 -5.33 -16.84 30.29
N ILE A 74 -5.49 -17.55 29.17
CA ILE A 74 -5.41 -16.98 27.82
C ILE A 74 -6.75 -16.34 27.45
N ILE A 75 -7.86 -16.97 27.86
CA ILE A 75 -9.21 -16.50 27.59
C ILE A 75 -9.72 -15.78 28.84
N LYS A 76 -9.51 -14.45 28.91
CA LYS A 76 -10.15 -13.63 29.94
C LYS A 76 -11.65 -13.93 29.97
N PRO A 77 -12.26 -14.21 31.14
CA PRO A 77 -13.70 -14.45 31.24
C PRO A 77 -14.41 -13.20 30.74
N LYS A 78 -15.11 -13.33 29.60
CA LYS A 78 -15.92 -12.25 29.03
C LYS A 78 -16.97 -11.87 30.06
N HIS A 79 -16.74 -10.77 30.76
CA HIS A 79 -17.82 -10.08 31.46
C HIS A 79 -18.78 -9.62 30.37
N LYS A 80 -19.85 -10.40 30.18
CA LYS A 80 -20.95 -10.06 29.28
C LYS A 80 -21.63 -8.84 29.89
N HIS A 81 -21.34 -7.65 29.38
CA HIS A 81 -22.33 -6.59 29.43
C HIS A 81 -23.48 -7.02 28.51
N PRO A 82 -24.69 -7.33 29.02
CA PRO A 82 -25.71 -8.03 28.24
C PRO A 82 -26.33 -7.16 27.14
N ASP A 83 -26.19 -5.84 27.19
CA ASP A 83 -27.16 -4.96 26.53
C ASP A 83 -26.67 -4.21 25.28
N GLN A 84 -25.43 -4.43 24.81
CA GLN A 84 -24.88 -3.68 23.66
C GLN A 84 -24.07 -4.52 22.66
N GLY A 85 -24.07 -5.85 22.79
CA GLY A 85 -23.35 -6.74 21.88
C GLY A 85 -24.12 -7.01 20.59
N LEU A 86 -23.50 -6.81 19.43
CA LEU A 86 -23.98 -7.39 18.16
C LEU A 86 -24.26 -8.88 18.36
N SER A 87 -25.42 -9.36 17.89
CA SER A 87 -25.75 -10.79 17.90
C SER A 87 -24.60 -11.60 17.28
N GLN A 88 -24.31 -12.77 17.83
CA GLN A 88 -23.20 -13.64 17.42
C GLN A 88 -23.21 -13.90 15.89
N TYR A 89 -24.40 -13.98 15.30
CA TYR A 89 -24.61 -14.07 13.86
C TYR A 89 -24.07 -12.84 13.10
N HIS A 90 -24.36 -11.63 13.57
CA HIS A 90 -23.90 -10.37 12.94
C HIS A 90 -22.38 -10.23 13.04
N ARG A 91 -21.78 -10.65 14.16
CA ARG A 91 -20.32 -10.64 14.32
C ARG A 91 -19.65 -11.61 13.33
N ASN A 92 -20.18 -12.82 13.21
CA ASN A 92 -19.63 -13.81 12.28
C ASN A 92 -19.74 -13.37 10.82
N TRP A 93 -20.87 -12.74 10.44
CA TRP A 93 -21.03 -12.16 9.10
C TRP A 93 -20.05 -11.01 8.83
N GLN A 94 -19.83 -10.11 9.79
CA GLN A 94 -18.83 -9.05 9.63
C GLN A 94 -17.42 -9.60 9.47
N LEU A 95 -17.07 -10.69 10.16
CA LEU A 95 -15.79 -11.37 10.00
C LEU A 95 -15.69 -12.06 8.64
N ALA A 96 -16.75 -12.74 8.18
CA ALA A 96 -16.78 -13.40 6.88
C ALA A 96 -16.62 -12.38 5.74
N ILE A 97 -17.39 -11.29 5.76
CA ILE A 97 -17.26 -10.21 4.76
C ILE A 97 -15.88 -9.55 4.88
N GLY A 98 -15.41 -9.34 6.11
CA GLY A 98 -14.11 -8.73 6.37
C GLY A 98 -12.92 -9.53 5.82
N LEU A 99 -13.07 -10.85 5.64
CA LEU A 99 -12.05 -11.73 5.08
C LEU A 99 -12.25 -11.94 3.58
N LEU A 100 -13.49 -12.26 3.15
CA LEU A 100 -13.78 -12.58 1.76
C LEU A 100 -13.58 -11.39 0.82
N LEU A 101 -13.95 -10.19 1.25
CA LEU A 101 -13.94 -9.02 0.37
C LEU A 101 -12.51 -8.59 -0.03
N PRO A 102 -11.53 -8.48 0.88
CA PRO A 102 -10.12 -8.31 0.50
C PRO A 102 -9.58 -9.42 -0.40
N VAL A 103 -9.94 -10.68 -0.13
CA VAL A 103 -9.47 -11.83 -0.93
C VAL A 103 -10.02 -11.76 -2.35
N ILE A 104 -11.32 -11.46 -2.51
CA ILE A 104 -11.95 -11.28 -3.83
C ILE A 104 -11.27 -10.13 -4.58
N THR A 105 -11.04 -8.99 -3.93
CA THR A 105 -10.34 -7.85 -4.54
C THR A 105 -8.92 -8.24 -4.95
N TYR A 106 -8.17 -8.93 -4.10
CA TYR A 106 -6.82 -9.37 -4.41
C TYR A 106 -6.79 -10.32 -5.62
N ILE A 107 -7.66 -11.34 -5.64
CA ILE A 107 -7.77 -12.29 -6.75
C ILE A 107 -8.16 -11.56 -8.04
N SER A 108 -9.15 -10.67 -7.98
CA SER A 108 -9.61 -9.91 -9.14
C SER A 108 -8.50 -9.03 -9.73
N ARG A 109 -7.71 -8.36 -8.88
CA ARG A 109 -6.60 -7.53 -9.34
C ARG A 109 -5.43 -8.36 -9.86
N SER A 110 -5.12 -9.46 -9.17
CA SER A 110 -4.07 -10.40 -9.58
C SER A 110 -4.40 -11.09 -10.90
N SER A 111 -5.68 -11.36 -11.23
CA SER A 111 -6.05 -11.92 -12.53
C SER A 111 -5.81 -10.97 -13.72
N LEU A 112 -5.61 -9.68 -13.45
CA LEU A 112 -5.37 -8.65 -14.46
C LEU A 112 -3.87 -8.30 -14.60
N PHE A 113 -2.99 -8.97 -13.86
CA PHE A 113 -1.55 -8.69 -13.87
C PHE A 113 -0.88 -8.96 -15.23
N GLN A 114 -1.53 -9.71 -16.12
CA GLN A 114 -1.05 -9.93 -17.49
C GLN A 114 -1.02 -8.64 -18.32
N GLU A 115 -1.93 -7.71 -18.03
CA GLU A 115 -2.05 -6.42 -18.73
C GLU A 115 -1.17 -5.33 -18.11
N ASP A 116 -0.51 -5.62 -16.97
CA ASP A 116 0.31 -4.64 -16.28
C ASP A 116 1.48 -4.19 -17.16
N VAL A 117 1.65 -2.88 -17.35
CA VAL A 117 2.79 -2.25 -18.06
C VAL A 117 3.72 -1.57 -17.06
N PHE A 118 3.30 -1.41 -15.80
CA PHE A 118 4.06 -0.72 -14.77
C PHE A 118 5.31 -1.50 -14.33
N THR A 119 5.21 -2.81 -14.06
CA THR A 119 6.33 -3.60 -13.52
C THR A 119 7.56 -3.56 -14.44
N LEU A 120 8.72 -3.16 -13.88
CA LEU A 120 9.99 -2.92 -14.59
C LEU A 120 9.96 -1.81 -15.66
N SER A 121 8.95 -0.93 -15.65
CA SER A 121 8.97 0.31 -16.42
C SER A 121 9.97 1.33 -15.84
N PRO A 122 10.33 2.40 -16.58
CA PRO A 122 11.14 3.49 -16.04
C PRO A 122 10.55 4.13 -14.77
N SER A 123 9.22 4.29 -14.71
CA SER A 123 8.52 4.79 -13.51
C SER A 123 8.71 3.84 -12.32
N TRP A 124 8.56 2.52 -12.53
CA TRP A 124 8.78 1.53 -11.49
C TRP A 124 10.20 1.57 -10.92
N PHE A 125 11.23 1.72 -11.77
CA PHE A 125 12.61 1.85 -11.31
C PHE A 125 12.88 3.14 -10.53
N SER A 126 12.24 4.25 -10.91
CA SER A 126 12.28 5.50 -10.15
C SER A 126 11.69 5.31 -8.75
N LYS A 127 10.50 4.69 -8.68
CA LYS A 127 9.81 4.39 -7.42
C LYS A 127 10.57 3.42 -6.53
N LEU A 128 11.23 2.41 -7.10
CA LEU A 128 12.10 1.50 -6.34
C LEU A 128 13.27 2.25 -5.70
N ASN A 129 13.83 3.23 -6.42
CA ASN A 129 14.92 4.04 -5.89
C ASN A 129 14.49 4.84 -4.65
N PHE A 130 13.27 5.38 -4.62
CA PHE A 130 12.73 6.05 -3.43
C PHE A 130 12.65 5.10 -2.22
N VAL A 131 12.13 3.88 -2.41
CA VAL A 131 12.08 2.86 -1.35
C VAL A 131 13.48 2.47 -0.86
N ASN A 132 14.45 2.35 -1.78
CA ASN A 132 15.83 2.01 -1.43
C ASN A 132 16.56 3.11 -0.65
N VAL A 133 16.28 4.39 -0.96
CA VAL A 133 16.83 5.53 -0.19
C VAL A 133 16.29 5.55 1.23
N ILE A 134 15.00 5.24 1.44
CA ILE A 134 14.42 5.08 2.77
C ILE A 134 15.12 3.94 3.53
N SER A 135 15.39 2.82 2.86
CA SER A 135 16.12 1.70 3.45
C SER A 135 17.54 2.06 3.90
N ALA A 136 18.15 3.08 3.29
CA ALA A 136 19.49 3.56 3.62
C ALA A 136 19.51 4.65 4.71
N ASN A 137 18.35 5.00 5.30
CA ASN A 137 18.18 6.09 6.28
C ASN A 137 18.62 7.48 5.76
N THR A 138 18.79 7.67 4.46
CA THR A 138 19.17 8.96 3.85
C THR A 138 17.94 9.72 3.37
N TRP A 139 16.98 9.91 4.30
CA TRP A 139 15.72 10.56 4.00
C TRP A 139 15.75 12.04 4.37
N PHE A 140 15.28 12.91 3.46
CA PHE A 140 14.33 13.96 3.87
C PHE A 140 13.58 14.64 2.72
N PHE A 141 14.19 14.73 1.55
CA PHE A 141 13.58 15.44 0.43
C PHE A 141 14.06 14.83 -0.89
N GLN A 142 13.14 14.31 -1.70
CA GLN A 142 13.40 14.12 -3.12
C GLN A 142 12.39 14.94 -3.89
N THR A 143 12.82 15.46 -5.04
CA THR A 143 12.02 16.33 -5.87
C THR A 143 10.78 15.59 -6.36
N GLY A 144 9.60 16.17 -6.14
CA GLY A 144 8.39 15.81 -6.88
C GLY A 144 7.34 14.95 -6.17
N GLU A 145 7.65 14.22 -5.09
CA GLU A 145 6.69 13.25 -4.51
C GLU A 145 6.68 13.16 -2.98
N MET A 146 5.50 12.89 -2.42
CA MET A 146 5.33 12.56 -1.00
C MET A 146 5.92 11.19 -0.65
N MET A 147 6.77 11.16 0.38
CA MET A 147 7.50 9.96 0.79
C MET A 147 6.73 9.01 1.72
N GLY A 148 5.54 9.40 2.16
CA GLY A 148 4.79 8.63 3.14
C GLY A 148 4.37 7.25 2.69
N ASP A 149 4.06 7.08 1.41
CA ASP A 149 3.64 5.80 0.87
C ASP A 149 4.83 4.84 0.74
N TYR A 150 5.96 5.34 0.21
CA TYR A 150 7.22 4.59 0.14
C TYR A 150 7.73 4.14 1.52
N LEU A 151 7.46 4.92 2.57
CA LEU A 151 7.74 4.51 3.95
C LEU A 151 6.92 3.28 4.36
N LEU A 152 5.64 3.21 3.99
CA LEU A 152 4.82 2.04 4.26
C LEU A 152 5.24 0.82 3.44
N ILE A 153 5.65 1.03 2.18
CA ILE A 153 6.22 -0.03 1.34
C ILE A 153 7.49 -0.59 1.98
N ASN A 154 8.40 0.26 2.46
CA ASN A 154 9.61 -0.20 3.14
C ASN A 154 9.32 -0.90 4.47
N LEU A 155 8.38 -0.36 5.26
CA LEU A 155 7.93 -1.01 6.50
C LEU A 155 7.34 -2.39 6.22
N TYR A 156 6.53 -2.52 5.16
CA TYR A 156 5.98 -3.79 4.70
C TYR A 156 7.09 -4.77 4.29
N ALA A 157 8.09 -4.31 3.53
CA ALA A 157 9.25 -5.11 3.14
C ALA A 157 10.00 -5.67 4.36
N LYS A 158 10.32 -4.79 5.33
CA LYS A 158 11.02 -5.18 6.56
C LYS A 158 10.20 -6.16 7.42
N LEU A 159 8.91 -5.92 7.60
CA LEU A 159 8.04 -6.77 8.44
C LEU A 159 7.79 -8.16 7.84
N THR A 160 7.76 -8.29 6.52
CA THR A 160 7.51 -9.57 5.83
C THR A 160 8.79 -10.28 5.38
N HIS A 161 9.96 -9.64 5.54
CA HIS A 161 11.25 -10.16 5.11
C HIS A 161 11.28 -10.46 3.59
N ILE A 162 10.66 -9.59 2.81
CA ILE A 162 10.72 -9.62 1.34
C ILE A 162 11.60 -8.47 0.84
N THR A 163 12.06 -8.56 -0.41
CA THR A 163 12.89 -7.50 -0.99
C THR A 163 12.07 -6.22 -1.24
N ASN A 164 12.71 -5.05 -1.24
CA ASN A 164 12.02 -3.78 -1.54
C ASN A 164 11.31 -3.82 -2.91
N ALA A 165 11.87 -4.56 -3.87
CA ALA A 165 11.28 -4.77 -5.18
C ALA A 165 10.00 -5.60 -5.12
N GLN A 166 9.98 -6.68 -4.32
CA GLN A 166 8.79 -7.53 -4.09
C GLN A 166 7.70 -6.77 -3.35
N ALA A 167 8.10 -5.98 -2.36
CA ALA A 167 7.19 -5.10 -1.66
C ALA A 167 6.54 -4.12 -2.63
N LEU A 168 7.33 -3.41 -3.46
CA LEU A 168 6.81 -2.44 -4.43
C LEU A 168 5.82 -3.07 -5.44
N GLN A 169 6.13 -4.26 -5.96
CA GLN A 169 5.26 -4.95 -6.94
C GLN A 169 3.93 -5.40 -6.33
N SER A 170 3.91 -5.85 -5.08
CA SER A 170 2.72 -6.40 -4.43
C SER A 170 1.90 -5.38 -3.65
N PHE A 171 2.48 -4.21 -3.33
CA PHE A 171 1.84 -3.23 -2.47
C PHE A 171 0.55 -2.65 -3.05
N GLY A 172 0.49 -2.33 -4.35
CA GLY A 172 -0.74 -1.81 -4.99
C GLY A 172 -1.92 -2.79 -4.90
N LEU A 173 -1.65 -4.10 -4.95
CA LEU A 173 -2.66 -5.14 -4.75
C LEU A 173 -3.16 -5.18 -3.29
N LEU A 174 -2.22 -5.10 -2.34
CA LEU A 174 -2.53 -5.10 -0.90
C LEU A 174 -3.32 -3.85 -0.51
N GLU A 175 -2.90 -2.69 -1.00
CA GLU A 175 -3.56 -1.40 -0.85
C GLU A 175 -5.01 -1.46 -1.34
N SER A 176 -5.23 -1.95 -2.57
CA SER A 176 -6.57 -2.13 -3.14
C SER A 176 -7.43 -3.08 -2.29
N ALA A 177 -6.86 -4.19 -1.83
CA ALA A 177 -7.55 -5.15 -0.98
C ALA A 177 -7.98 -4.52 0.37
N LEU A 178 -7.08 -3.80 1.02
CA LEU A 178 -7.36 -3.09 2.28
C LEU A 178 -8.40 -1.99 2.08
N LEU A 179 -8.29 -1.21 1.01
CA LEU A 179 -9.20 -0.12 0.70
C LEU A 179 -10.62 -0.63 0.43
N SER A 180 -10.79 -1.77 -0.25
CA SER A 180 -12.10 -2.39 -0.47
C SER A 180 -12.83 -2.69 0.85
N LEU A 181 -12.10 -3.16 1.86
CA LEU A 181 -12.62 -3.38 3.21
C LEU A 181 -13.01 -2.09 3.90
N ILE A 182 -12.20 -1.04 3.77
CA ILE A 182 -12.48 0.29 4.34
C ILE A 182 -13.73 0.89 3.70
N ILE A 183 -13.89 0.79 2.38
CA ILE A 183 -15.10 1.24 1.65
C ILE A 183 -16.34 0.52 2.20
N TYR A 184 -16.31 -0.81 2.31
CA TYR A 184 -17.39 -1.59 2.92
C TYR A 184 -17.70 -1.10 4.34
N TRP A 185 -16.69 -1.01 5.20
CA TRP A 185 -16.86 -0.62 6.60
C TRP A 185 -17.44 0.79 6.71
N PHE A 186 -16.97 1.71 5.89
CA PHE A 186 -17.38 3.10 5.88
C PHE A 186 -18.86 3.25 5.47
N VAL A 187 -19.27 2.63 4.37
CA VAL A 187 -20.68 2.65 3.94
C VAL A 187 -21.57 1.89 4.91
N PHE A 188 -21.10 0.77 5.50
CA PHE A 188 -21.80 0.08 6.58
C PHE A 188 -22.03 1.00 7.78
N LYS A 189 -21.03 1.80 8.17
CA LYS A 189 -21.16 2.75 9.29
C LYS A 189 -22.13 3.90 9.00
N ILE A 190 -22.19 4.37 7.75
CA ILE A 190 -23.13 5.40 7.32
C ILE A 190 -24.57 4.85 7.28
N SER A 191 -24.77 3.70 6.64
CA SER A 191 -26.10 3.12 6.39
C SER A 191 -26.67 2.31 7.55
N ARG A 192 -25.80 1.75 8.40
CA ARG A 192 -26.09 0.70 9.40
C ARG A 192 -26.69 -0.58 8.80
N LYS A 193 -26.50 -0.81 7.50
CA LYS A 193 -26.97 -1.98 6.75
C LYS A 193 -25.83 -2.65 6.02
N GLN A 194 -25.89 -3.98 5.90
CA GLN A 194 -24.82 -4.75 5.30
C GLN A 194 -24.79 -4.61 3.78
N ALA A 195 -25.94 -4.63 3.09
CA ALA A 195 -25.95 -4.65 1.64
C ALA A 195 -25.40 -3.39 0.98
N PRO A 196 -25.66 -2.15 1.45
CA PRO A 196 -24.99 -0.95 0.98
C PRO A 196 -23.47 -1.05 1.07
N GLY A 197 -22.95 -1.58 2.18
CA GLY A 197 -21.52 -1.79 2.37
C GLY A 197 -20.97 -2.83 1.39
N ILE A 198 -21.64 -3.98 1.26
CA ILE A 198 -21.22 -5.07 0.37
C ILE A 198 -21.22 -4.60 -1.08
N LEU A 199 -22.27 -3.89 -1.51
CA LEU A 199 -22.35 -3.33 -2.85
C LEU A 199 -21.20 -2.36 -3.10
N ALA A 200 -20.90 -1.44 -2.17
CA ALA A 200 -19.81 -0.50 -2.34
C ALA A 200 -18.44 -1.20 -2.43
N GLY A 201 -18.15 -2.13 -1.51
CA GLY A 201 -16.88 -2.86 -1.52
C GLY A 201 -16.72 -3.76 -2.75
N LEU A 202 -17.76 -4.48 -3.17
CA LEU A 202 -17.73 -5.32 -4.36
C LEU A 202 -17.68 -4.49 -5.65
N SER A 203 -18.38 -3.35 -5.72
CA SER A 203 -18.28 -2.46 -6.88
C SER A 203 -16.84 -2.02 -7.12
N PHE A 204 -16.10 -1.67 -6.05
CA PHE A 204 -14.67 -1.36 -6.16
C PHE A 204 -13.83 -2.57 -6.57
N ALA A 205 -14.20 -3.78 -6.12
CA ALA A 205 -13.47 -5.00 -6.43
C ALA A 205 -13.62 -5.45 -7.89
N VAL A 206 -14.83 -5.33 -8.48
CA VAL A 206 -15.14 -5.97 -9.77
C VAL A 206 -15.71 -5.06 -10.86
N PHE A 207 -16.19 -3.84 -10.59
CA PHE A 207 -16.83 -2.99 -11.62
C PHE A 207 -15.84 -2.10 -12.41
N TYR A 208 -14.88 -2.72 -13.09
CA TYR A 208 -13.88 -1.99 -13.89
C TYR A 208 -14.50 -1.11 -14.99
N ALA A 209 -15.63 -1.52 -15.58
CA ALA A 209 -16.25 -0.79 -16.68
C ALA A 209 -16.98 0.51 -16.27
N PHE A 210 -17.20 0.71 -14.97
CA PHE A 210 -17.90 1.87 -14.41
C PHE A 210 -16.99 2.80 -13.59
N LEU A 211 -15.76 2.35 -13.33
CA LEU A 211 -14.79 3.06 -12.50
C LEU A 211 -13.63 3.53 -13.36
N PRO A 212 -13.11 4.74 -13.15
CA PRO A 212 -11.92 5.26 -13.84
C PRO A 212 -10.64 4.56 -13.34
N ILE A 213 -10.51 3.27 -13.66
CA ILE A 213 -9.37 2.42 -13.30
C ILE A 213 -8.62 2.07 -14.57
N ASN A 214 -7.37 2.49 -14.63
CA ASN A 214 -6.44 2.00 -15.64
C ASN A 214 -6.00 0.58 -15.27
N ILE A 215 -6.36 -0.40 -16.12
CA ILE A 215 -6.00 -1.82 -15.92
C ILE A 215 -4.51 -2.04 -16.21
N ASP A 216 -3.91 -1.24 -17.08
CA ASP A 216 -2.50 -1.33 -17.46
C ASP A 216 -1.55 -0.93 -16.32
N LEU A 217 -2.06 -0.22 -15.31
CA LEU A 217 -1.31 0.28 -14.16
C LEU A 217 -1.86 -0.29 -12.85
N ILE A 218 -2.28 -1.56 -12.86
CA ILE A 218 -2.96 -2.18 -11.71
C ILE A 218 -2.01 -2.60 -10.59
N ALA A 219 -0.74 -2.88 -10.91
CA ALA A 219 0.29 -3.16 -9.92
C ALA A 219 0.84 -1.89 -9.27
N GLU A 220 0.63 -0.74 -9.90
CA GLU A 220 1.10 0.55 -9.40
C GLU A 220 0.37 0.94 -8.12
N HIS A 221 1.14 1.20 -7.06
CA HIS A 221 0.61 1.79 -5.84
C HIS A 221 0.24 3.26 -6.08
N LYS A 222 -0.79 3.73 -5.38
CA LYS A 222 -1.30 5.10 -5.55
C LYS A 222 -1.38 5.79 -4.19
N SER A 223 -0.56 6.80 -3.94
CA SER A 223 -0.56 7.58 -2.68
C SER A 223 -1.96 8.02 -2.23
N VAL A 224 -2.81 8.37 -3.19
CA VAL A 224 -4.23 8.71 -2.99
C VAL A 224 -5.02 7.57 -2.32
N PHE A 225 -4.83 6.33 -2.74
CA PHE A 225 -5.52 5.15 -2.22
C PHE A 225 -5.09 4.88 -0.77
N THR A 226 -3.79 4.93 -0.47
CA THR A 226 -3.23 4.74 0.86
C THR A 226 -3.63 5.87 1.80
N ALA A 227 -3.67 7.12 1.32
CA ALA A 227 -4.22 8.23 2.07
C ALA A 227 -5.72 8.01 2.39
N LEU A 228 -6.51 7.50 1.44
CA LEU A 228 -7.94 7.24 1.62
C LEU A 228 -8.27 6.09 2.57
N ILE A 229 -7.39 5.11 2.74
CA ILE A 229 -7.47 4.09 3.80
C ILE A 229 -7.57 4.74 5.18
N ILE A 230 -6.87 5.87 5.40
CA ILE A 230 -6.90 6.63 6.67
C ILE A 230 -7.94 7.75 6.64
N ALA A 231 -8.10 8.44 5.51
CA ALA A 231 -9.00 9.57 5.37
C ALA A 231 -10.48 9.17 5.50
N LEU A 232 -10.95 8.07 4.89
CA LEU A 232 -12.36 7.67 4.98
C LEU A 232 -12.81 7.41 6.44
N PRO A 233 -12.09 6.62 7.26
CA PRO A 233 -12.38 6.52 8.69
C PRO A 233 -12.31 7.87 9.42
N THR A 234 -11.31 8.69 9.11
CA THR A 234 -11.14 10.01 9.74
C THR A 234 -12.34 10.91 9.47
N MET A 235 -12.80 10.97 8.22
CA MET A 235 -14.00 11.70 7.83
C MET A 235 -15.22 11.25 8.63
N PHE A 236 -15.47 9.95 8.72
CA PHE A 236 -16.58 9.42 9.54
C PHE A 236 -16.45 9.82 11.02
N PHE A 237 -15.25 9.74 11.58
CA PHE A 237 -14.99 10.14 12.96
C PHE A 237 -15.18 11.64 13.21
N CYS A 238 -14.94 12.51 12.22
CA CYS A 238 -15.29 13.93 12.31
C CYS A 238 -16.82 14.14 12.44
N ILE A 239 -17.64 13.31 11.77
CA ILE A 239 -19.10 13.35 11.92
C ILE A 239 -19.52 12.81 13.28
N TYR A 240 -18.96 11.69 13.74
CA TYR A 240 -19.33 11.08 15.01
C TYR A 240 -18.14 10.85 15.95
N PRO A 241 -17.60 11.90 16.61
CA PRO A 241 -16.43 11.78 17.48
C PRO A 241 -16.70 11.00 18.77
N GLN A 242 -17.98 10.74 19.07
CA GLN A 242 -18.40 9.85 20.17
C GLN A 242 -18.00 8.39 19.93
N SER A 243 -17.70 8.01 18.69
CA SER A 243 -17.20 6.67 18.35
C SER A 243 -15.84 6.37 18.99
N PHE A 244 -15.07 7.40 19.37
CA PHE A 244 -13.89 7.24 20.21
C PHE A 244 -14.28 7.16 21.69
N SER A 245 -13.95 6.04 22.36
CA SER A 245 -14.14 5.85 23.81
C SER A 245 -13.15 6.66 24.67
N PHE A 246 -12.38 7.57 24.07
CA PHE A 246 -11.32 8.31 24.72
C PHE A 246 -11.78 9.63 25.35
N ASN A 247 -10.99 10.15 26.29
CA ASN A 247 -11.16 11.48 26.87
C ASN A 247 -11.05 12.60 25.81
N LYS A 248 -11.67 13.76 26.06
CA LYS A 248 -11.70 14.89 25.09
C LYS A 248 -10.31 15.31 24.59
N LYS A 249 -9.30 15.40 25.47
CA LYS A 249 -7.91 15.72 25.09
C LYS A 249 -7.31 14.65 24.17
N ALA A 250 -7.53 13.39 24.49
CA ALA A 250 -7.04 12.27 23.67
C ALA A 250 -7.70 12.26 22.28
N LYS A 251 -8.97 12.66 22.15
CA LYS A 251 -9.64 12.79 20.84
C LYS A 251 -8.94 13.81 19.93
N PHE A 252 -8.53 14.95 20.49
CA PHE A 252 -7.79 15.97 19.73
C PHE A 252 -6.45 15.44 19.23
N TYR A 253 -5.63 14.83 20.10
CA TYR A 253 -4.34 14.28 19.68
C TYR A 253 -4.49 13.15 18.66
N TRP A 254 -5.49 12.28 18.80
CA TRP A 254 -5.77 11.25 17.79
C TRP A 254 -6.17 11.83 16.43
N LEU A 255 -6.99 12.89 16.39
CA LEU A 255 -7.33 13.58 15.15
C LEU A 255 -6.10 14.25 14.52
N LEU A 256 -5.24 14.86 15.34
CA LEU A 256 -3.97 15.43 14.88
C LEU A 256 -3.07 14.35 14.26
N THR A 257 -2.94 13.18 14.91
CA THR A 257 -2.21 12.03 14.36
C THR A 257 -2.80 11.56 13.02
N LEU A 258 -4.13 11.52 12.89
CA LEU A 258 -4.79 11.11 11.65
C LEU A 258 -4.58 12.10 10.51
N PHE A 259 -4.77 13.40 10.75
CA PHE A 259 -4.57 14.43 9.72
C PHE A 259 -3.10 14.56 9.31
N SER A 260 -2.16 14.50 10.27
CA SER A 260 -0.73 14.50 9.95
C SER A 260 -0.33 13.29 9.12
N ALA A 261 -0.90 12.10 9.38
CA ALA A 261 -0.66 10.91 8.57
C ALA A 261 -1.22 11.05 7.15
N ILE A 262 -2.42 11.61 6.98
CA ILE A 262 -3.00 11.85 5.64
C ILE A 262 -2.13 12.81 4.84
N LEU A 263 -1.73 13.94 5.43
CA LEU A 263 -0.88 14.94 4.77
C LEU A 263 0.50 14.41 4.41
N LEU A 264 1.05 13.49 5.20
CA LEU A 264 2.35 12.86 4.95
C LEU A 264 2.28 11.82 3.83
N LEU A 265 1.12 11.17 3.65
CA LEU A 265 0.88 10.24 2.55
C LEU A 265 0.64 10.97 1.23
N ASP A 266 -0.26 11.96 1.25
CA ASP A 266 -0.70 12.62 0.03
C ASP A 266 -1.24 14.04 0.32
N LEU A 267 -0.60 15.06 -0.25
CA LEU A 267 -0.99 16.46 -0.07
C LEU A 267 -2.30 16.79 -0.78
N PHE A 268 -2.58 16.16 -1.93
CA PHE A 268 -3.83 16.36 -2.66
C PHE A 268 -5.03 15.92 -1.81
N VAL A 269 -4.98 14.71 -1.24
CA VAL A 269 -6.03 14.21 -0.34
C VAL A 269 -6.11 15.07 0.93
N GLY A 270 -4.97 15.41 1.53
CA GLY A 270 -4.92 16.22 2.74
C GLY A 270 -5.52 17.62 2.58
N ILE A 271 -5.30 18.28 1.44
CA ILE A 271 -5.73 19.67 1.21
C ILE A 271 -7.00 19.70 0.37
N LEU A 272 -7.00 19.20 -0.86
CA LEU A 272 -8.12 19.36 -1.79
C LEU A 272 -9.32 18.48 -1.46
N LEU A 273 -9.13 17.40 -0.69
CA LEU A 273 -10.21 16.47 -0.37
C LEU A 273 -10.74 16.69 1.06
N ILE A 274 -9.84 16.69 2.07
CA ILE A 274 -10.23 16.85 3.48
C ILE A 274 -10.71 18.27 3.78
N PHE A 275 -10.11 19.32 3.21
CA PHE A 275 -10.52 20.70 3.52
C PHE A 275 -11.95 21.03 3.08
N PRO A 276 -12.38 20.78 1.81
CA PRO A 276 -13.77 21.03 1.42
C PRO A 276 -14.76 20.18 2.21
N TYR A 277 -14.39 18.93 2.52
CA TYR A 277 -15.21 18.07 3.39
C TYR A 277 -15.42 18.69 4.78
N LEU A 278 -14.37 19.21 5.41
CA LEU A 278 -14.47 19.87 6.72
C LEU A 278 -15.31 21.14 6.65
N LEU A 279 -15.26 21.91 5.56
CA LEU A 279 -16.11 23.08 5.36
C LEU A 279 -17.60 22.71 5.28
N ILE A 280 -17.94 21.65 4.52
CA ILE A 280 -19.32 21.13 4.47
C ILE A 280 -19.77 20.71 5.88
N LEU A 281 -18.94 19.96 6.60
CA LEU A 281 -19.25 19.51 7.95
C LEU A 281 -19.41 20.68 8.94
N PHE A 282 -18.59 21.72 8.79
CA PHE A 282 -18.68 22.95 9.58
C PHE A 282 -20.05 23.60 9.45
N PHE A 283 -20.56 23.75 8.22
CA PHE A 283 -21.89 24.30 7.97
C PHE A 283 -23.01 23.52 8.69
N PHE A 284 -23.00 22.18 8.62
CA PHE A 284 -24.02 21.36 9.27
C PHE A 284 -23.92 21.30 10.80
N LYS A 285 -22.72 21.46 11.37
CA LYS A 285 -22.50 21.38 12.82
C LYS A 285 -22.42 22.73 13.53
N LEU A 286 -22.40 23.85 12.80
CA LEU A 286 -22.23 25.19 13.35
C LEU A 286 -23.19 25.48 14.51
N ARG A 287 -24.48 25.17 14.34
CA ARG A 287 -25.53 25.47 15.33
C ARG A 287 -25.56 24.50 16.51
N ASN A 288 -25.24 23.23 16.29
CA ASN A 288 -25.49 22.17 17.27
C ASN A 288 -24.26 21.78 18.08
N ASN A 289 -23.04 21.94 17.54
CA ASN A 289 -21.81 21.41 18.13
C ASN A 289 -20.56 22.24 17.78
N LEU A 290 -20.64 23.58 17.86
CA LEU A 290 -19.57 24.52 17.48
C LEU A 290 -18.20 24.18 18.11
N ARG A 291 -18.17 23.91 19.42
CA ARG A 291 -16.94 23.60 20.15
C ARG A 291 -16.27 22.32 19.66
N GLN A 292 -17.05 21.33 19.22
CA GLN A 292 -16.52 20.07 18.73
C GLN A 292 -15.94 20.24 17.32
N ILE A 293 -16.64 20.96 16.45
CA ILE A 293 -16.18 21.15 15.07
C ILE A 293 -14.98 22.09 15.00
N SER A 294 -14.89 23.09 15.89
CA SER A 294 -13.69 23.93 16.00
C SER A 294 -12.47 23.14 16.47
N GLN A 295 -12.63 22.17 17.38
CA GLN A 295 -11.53 21.28 17.78
C GLN A 295 -11.02 20.42 16.62
N ILE A 296 -11.93 19.93 15.76
CA ILE A 296 -11.54 19.17 14.56
C ILE A 296 -10.77 20.06 13.59
N PHE A 297 -11.28 21.27 13.33
CA PHE A 297 -10.65 22.23 12.42
C PHE A 297 -9.28 22.69 12.93
N LEU A 298 -9.16 22.95 14.24
CA LEU A 298 -7.88 23.26 14.87
C LEU A 298 -6.90 22.10 14.75
N ALA A 299 -7.32 20.85 14.98
CA ALA A 299 -6.44 19.69 14.81
C ALA A 299 -5.92 19.60 13.37
N TYR A 300 -6.78 19.84 12.38
CA TYR A 300 -6.40 19.89 10.97
C TYR A 300 -5.38 21.01 10.68
N LEU A 301 -5.62 22.23 11.14
CA LEU A 301 -4.70 23.36 10.93
C LEU A 301 -3.34 23.13 11.61
N PHE A 302 -3.33 22.54 12.82
CA PHE A 302 -2.09 22.17 13.50
C PHE A 302 -1.32 21.10 12.72
N SER A 303 -2.01 20.08 12.17
CA SER A 303 -1.37 19.07 11.32
C SER A 303 -0.81 19.66 10.04
N LEU A 304 -1.54 20.57 9.38
CA LEU A 304 -1.08 21.28 8.19
C LEU A 304 0.19 22.10 8.48
N ALA A 305 0.17 22.88 9.56
CA ALA A 305 1.33 23.67 9.98
C ALA A 305 2.53 22.77 10.34
N PHE A 306 2.29 21.67 11.05
CA PHE A 306 3.34 20.73 11.44
C PHE A 306 4.05 20.10 10.23
N ILE A 307 3.28 19.57 9.27
CA ILE A 307 3.85 18.98 8.05
C ILE A 307 4.48 20.06 7.16
N GLY A 308 3.84 21.23 7.03
CA GLY A 308 4.36 22.35 6.25
C GLY A 308 5.70 22.87 6.77
N ILE A 309 5.89 22.97 8.09
CA ILE A 309 7.16 23.38 8.71
C ILE A 309 8.25 22.34 8.45
N ILE A 310 7.93 21.05 8.60
CA ILE A 310 8.88 19.95 8.39
C ILE A 310 9.40 19.96 6.95
N TYR A 311 8.51 19.97 5.96
CA TYR A 311 8.91 20.00 4.54
C TYR A 311 9.49 21.35 4.12
N GLY A 312 9.07 22.45 4.74
CA GLY A 312 9.65 23.78 4.50
C GLY A 312 11.11 23.87 4.97
N ILE A 313 11.41 23.33 6.16
CA ILE A 313 12.80 23.22 6.65
C ILE A 313 13.60 22.27 5.74
N ALA A 314 13.00 21.16 5.31
CA ALA A 314 13.64 20.22 4.39
C ALA A 314 14.08 20.91 3.09
N ALA A 315 13.15 21.58 2.42
CA ALA A 315 13.39 22.29 1.17
C ALA A 315 14.46 23.38 1.33
N PHE A 316 14.43 24.11 2.46
CA PHE A 316 15.44 25.12 2.77
C PHE A 316 16.85 24.52 2.91
N LEU A 317 16.99 23.37 3.60
CA LEU A 317 18.27 22.70 3.79
C LEU A 317 18.81 22.08 2.49
N THR A 318 17.95 21.56 1.62
CA THR A 318 18.33 20.97 0.34
C THR A 318 18.45 21.97 -0.80
N LYS A 319 18.15 23.26 -0.55
CA LYS A 319 18.10 24.35 -1.56
C LYS A 319 17.12 24.07 -2.70
N GLU A 320 16.04 23.40 -2.39
CA GLU A 320 14.97 23.05 -3.34
C GLU A 320 13.83 24.06 -3.26
N ASP A 321 13.10 24.25 -4.36
CA ASP A 321 11.93 25.14 -4.37
C ASP A 321 10.71 24.44 -3.74
N PHE A 322 10.32 24.93 -2.56
CA PHE A 322 9.15 24.45 -1.85
C PHE A 322 7.85 24.66 -2.64
N GLY A 323 7.76 25.72 -3.43
CA GLY A 323 6.61 25.98 -4.31
C GLY A 323 6.49 24.96 -5.44
N ALA A 324 7.62 24.61 -6.05
CA ALA A 324 7.69 23.54 -7.05
C ALA A 324 7.35 22.16 -6.44
N PHE A 325 7.77 21.90 -5.20
CA PHE A 325 7.38 20.68 -4.47
C PHE A 325 5.87 20.59 -4.22
N ILE A 326 5.24 21.69 -3.77
CA ILE A 326 3.78 21.70 -3.60
C ILE A 326 3.08 21.49 -4.95
N SER A 327 3.55 22.15 -6.00
CA SER A 327 2.95 22.08 -7.33
C SER A 327 3.04 20.67 -7.92
N SER A 328 4.19 20.01 -7.81
CA SER A 328 4.39 18.63 -8.26
C SER A 328 3.55 17.59 -7.52
N ASN A 329 3.12 17.88 -6.28
CA ASN A 329 2.19 17.00 -5.55
C ASN A 329 0.71 17.30 -5.84
N PHE A 330 0.40 18.42 -6.50
CA PHE A 330 -0.97 18.72 -6.96
C PHE A 330 -1.20 18.35 -8.42
N TYR A 331 -0.14 18.20 -9.21
CA TYR A 331 -0.19 17.81 -10.62
C TYR A 331 0.67 16.58 -10.85
N SER A 332 0.07 15.49 -11.31
CA SER A 332 0.81 14.27 -11.64
C SER A 332 1.20 14.31 -13.11
N PHE A 333 2.49 14.50 -13.36
CA PHE A 333 3.05 14.48 -14.72
C PHE A 333 3.16 13.05 -15.29
N ASP A 334 3.04 12.03 -14.43
CA ASP A 334 3.29 10.63 -14.78
C ASP A 334 2.00 9.78 -14.87
N THR A 335 0.85 10.26 -14.39
CA THR A 335 -0.41 9.52 -14.52
C THR A 335 -1.18 9.95 -15.75
N TYR A 336 -1.26 9.08 -16.75
CA TYR A 336 -2.12 9.31 -17.91
C TYR A 336 -3.45 8.56 -17.71
N THR A 337 -4.58 9.27 -17.67
CA THR A 337 -5.91 8.62 -17.63
C THR A 337 -6.27 8.08 -19.01
N TYR A 338 -5.81 6.86 -19.28
CA TYR A 338 -6.32 6.02 -20.37
C TYR A 338 -7.23 4.95 -19.78
N ASN A 339 -8.54 5.08 -20.02
CA ASN A 339 -9.56 4.15 -19.52
C ASN A 339 -10.34 3.52 -20.68
N PRO A 340 -9.72 2.66 -21.50
CA PRO A 340 -10.36 2.09 -22.70
C PRO A 340 -11.50 1.11 -22.35
N HIS A 341 -11.54 0.61 -21.12
CA HIS A 341 -12.50 -0.41 -20.68
C HIS A 341 -13.80 0.17 -20.12
N LEU A 342 -13.97 1.49 -20.09
CA LEU A 342 -15.20 2.11 -19.63
C LEU A 342 -16.34 1.87 -20.64
N VAL A 343 -17.56 1.65 -20.14
CA VAL A 343 -18.76 1.47 -20.99
C VAL A 343 -19.04 2.71 -21.85
N ALA A 344 -18.70 3.89 -21.34
CA ALA A 344 -18.84 5.17 -22.01
C ALA A 344 -17.69 6.09 -21.61
N PRO A 345 -17.42 7.18 -22.35
CA PRO A 345 -16.42 8.17 -21.97
C PRO A 345 -16.62 8.64 -20.53
N LEU A 346 -15.53 8.78 -19.76
CA LEU A 346 -15.59 9.10 -18.33
C LEU A 346 -16.39 10.38 -18.04
N ARG A 347 -16.29 11.39 -18.91
CA ARG A 347 -17.04 12.64 -18.82
C ARG A 347 -18.56 12.41 -18.82
N ASP A 348 -19.06 11.51 -19.65
CA ASP A 348 -20.48 11.22 -19.76
C ASP A 348 -20.96 10.39 -18.56
N LEU A 349 -20.14 9.44 -18.10
CA LEU A 349 -20.42 8.67 -16.88
C LEU A 349 -20.52 9.57 -15.64
N VAL A 350 -19.57 10.49 -15.46
CA VAL A 350 -19.60 11.44 -14.34
C VAL A 350 -20.85 12.32 -14.39
N LEU A 351 -21.28 12.73 -15.59
CA LEU A 351 -22.53 13.49 -15.75
C LEU A 351 -23.75 12.67 -15.31
N TYR A 352 -23.86 11.40 -15.74
CA TYR A 352 -24.94 10.51 -15.30
C TYR A 352 -24.93 10.30 -13.79
N TYR A 353 -23.75 10.13 -13.18
CA TYR A 353 -23.61 10.03 -11.73
C TYR A 353 -24.00 11.33 -11.02
N GLN A 354 -23.68 12.49 -11.58
CA GLN A 354 -24.08 13.78 -11.03
C GLN A 354 -25.60 13.98 -11.07
N ILE A 355 -26.26 13.66 -12.18
CA ILE A 355 -27.73 13.75 -12.29
C ILE A 355 -28.39 12.85 -11.25
N ALA A 356 -27.97 11.58 -11.17
CA ALA A 356 -28.46 10.66 -10.14
C ALA A 356 -28.17 11.20 -8.73
N GLY A 357 -26.98 11.76 -8.52
CA GLY A 357 -26.54 12.30 -7.24
C GLY A 357 -27.37 13.48 -6.77
N LEU A 358 -27.78 14.38 -7.67
CA LEU A 358 -28.68 15.49 -7.35
C LEU A 358 -30.09 15.01 -6.99
N VAL A 359 -30.63 14.03 -7.72
CA VAL A 359 -31.94 13.44 -7.40
C VAL A 359 -31.94 12.82 -6.01
N PHE A 360 -30.96 11.97 -5.70
CA PHE A 360 -30.84 11.33 -4.39
C PHE A 360 -30.46 12.31 -3.27
N LEU A 361 -29.77 13.41 -3.60
CA LEU A 361 -29.49 14.49 -2.66
C LEU A 361 -30.79 15.17 -2.21
N LEU A 362 -31.69 15.54 -3.14
CA LEU A 362 -32.99 16.14 -2.82
C LEU A 362 -33.83 15.25 -1.89
N ILE A 363 -33.87 13.95 -2.20
CA ILE A 363 -34.55 12.95 -1.35
C ILE A 363 -33.92 12.88 0.05
N THR A 364 -32.59 12.93 0.12
CA THR A 364 -31.86 12.87 1.39
C THR A 364 -32.05 14.14 2.22
N ILE A 365 -32.13 15.32 1.59
CA ILE A 365 -32.46 16.60 2.26
C ILE A 365 -33.86 16.51 2.89
N TYR A 366 -34.86 16.05 2.14
CA TYR A 366 -36.21 15.85 2.67
C TYR A 366 -36.22 14.92 3.90
N ASN A 367 -35.50 13.80 3.81
CA ASN A 367 -35.39 12.85 4.90
C ASN A 367 -34.57 13.37 6.10
N TYR A 368 -33.58 14.23 5.87
CA TYR A 368 -32.79 14.88 6.90
C TYR A 368 -33.63 15.85 7.73
N ILE A 369 -34.52 16.63 7.10
CA ILE A 369 -35.44 17.52 7.81
C ILE A 369 -36.29 16.73 8.81
N LYS A 370 -36.75 15.51 8.44
CA LYS A 370 -37.53 14.65 9.34
C LYS A 370 -36.69 13.97 10.43
N LYS A 371 -35.50 13.47 10.10
CA LYS A 371 -34.64 12.66 11.01
C LYS A 371 -33.17 13.07 10.88
N PRO A 372 -32.76 14.21 11.43
CA PRO A 372 -31.45 14.81 11.14
C PRO A 372 -30.29 13.92 11.57
N HIS A 373 -30.36 13.30 12.75
CA HIS A 373 -29.28 12.45 13.25
C HIS A 373 -29.04 11.20 12.37
N LYS A 374 -30.09 10.62 11.77
CA LYS A 374 -29.98 9.40 10.94
C LYS A 374 -29.35 9.70 9.58
N TRP A 375 -29.70 10.84 8.99
CA TRP A 375 -29.35 11.15 7.59
C TRP A 375 -28.15 12.10 7.44
N LEU A 376 -27.65 12.69 8.53
CA LEU A 376 -26.51 13.62 8.52
C LEU A 376 -25.33 13.07 7.70
N ALA A 377 -24.90 11.84 7.95
CA ALA A 377 -23.74 11.28 7.26
C ALA A 377 -23.99 11.07 5.76
N SER A 378 -25.13 10.47 5.38
CA SER A 378 -25.50 10.32 3.97
C SER A 378 -25.62 11.66 3.25
N LEU A 379 -26.16 12.68 3.93
CA LEU A 379 -26.30 14.03 3.37
C LEU A 379 -24.94 14.68 3.12
N VAL A 380 -24.06 14.71 4.14
CA VAL A 380 -22.72 15.31 4.03
C VAL A 380 -21.91 14.64 2.92
N PHE A 381 -21.92 13.30 2.84
CA PHE A 381 -21.18 12.60 1.79
C PHE A 381 -21.81 12.74 0.40
N LEU A 382 -23.14 12.79 0.26
CA LEU A 382 -23.75 13.07 -1.04
C LEU A 382 -23.42 14.47 -1.53
N ILE A 383 -23.43 15.49 -0.66
CA ILE A 383 -23.00 16.85 -1.03
C ILE A 383 -21.55 16.84 -1.46
N PHE A 384 -20.68 16.20 -0.67
CA PHE A 384 -19.26 16.12 -0.96
C PHE A 384 -18.97 15.42 -2.30
N ILE A 385 -19.61 14.28 -2.58
CA ILE A 385 -19.45 13.53 -3.83
C ILE A 385 -19.98 14.32 -5.03
N ASN A 386 -21.15 14.95 -4.91
CA ASN A 386 -21.69 15.80 -5.99
C ASN A 386 -20.79 17.01 -6.27
N LEU A 387 -20.14 17.56 -5.24
CA LEU A 387 -19.15 18.63 -5.40
C LEU A 387 -17.93 18.13 -6.19
N MET A 388 -17.43 16.92 -5.92
CA MET A 388 -16.35 16.31 -6.71
C MET A 388 -16.75 16.07 -8.18
N PHE A 389 -17.97 15.58 -8.43
CA PHE A 389 -18.47 15.45 -9.81
C PHE A 389 -18.60 16.80 -10.51
N GLY A 390 -19.07 17.84 -9.80
CA GLY A 390 -19.12 19.20 -10.33
C GLY A 390 -17.75 19.75 -10.69
N ILE A 391 -16.76 19.56 -9.81
CA ILE A 391 -15.36 19.94 -10.08
C ILE A 391 -14.80 19.25 -11.32
N TYR A 392 -15.11 17.98 -11.54
CA TYR A 392 -14.64 17.24 -12.72
C TYR A 392 -15.14 17.86 -14.05
N HIS A 393 -16.28 18.55 -14.02
CA HIS A 393 -16.81 19.27 -15.18
C HIS A 393 -16.27 20.70 -15.34
N LEU A 394 -15.66 21.27 -14.30
CA LEU A 394 -14.98 22.56 -14.38
C LEU A 394 -13.68 22.41 -15.17
N ASP A 395 -13.30 23.47 -15.87
CA ASP A 395 -12.22 23.45 -16.86
C ASP A 395 -10.84 23.09 -16.24
N ARG A 396 -9.93 22.59 -17.09
CA ARG A 396 -8.66 21.86 -16.78
C ARG A 396 -7.62 22.62 -15.94
N GLY A 397 -7.89 23.85 -15.52
CA GLY A 397 -6.90 24.74 -14.90
C GLY A 397 -6.82 24.68 -13.38
N ILE A 398 -7.81 24.09 -12.68
CA ILE A 398 -7.89 24.18 -11.20
C ILE A 398 -7.35 22.92 -10.52
N ILE A 399 -7.64 21.75 -11.06
CA ILE A 399 -7.32 20.45 -10.46
C ILE A 399 -6.90 19.48 -11.56
N ASP A 400 -5.85 18.72 -11.30
CA ASP A 400 -5.42 17.61 -12.13
C ASP A 400 -6.53 16.55 -12.25
N LEU A 401 -7.00 16.32 -13.48
CA LEU A 401 -8.08 15.39 -13.77
C LEU A 401 -7.66 13.93 -13.56
N ASP A 402 -6.38 13.62 -13.68
CA ASP A 402 -5.84 12.27 -13.50
C ASP A 402 -5.88 11.89 -12.01
N ILE A 403 -5.41 12.78 -11.14
CA ILE A 403 -5.51 12.59 -9.68
C ILE A 403 -6.98 12.56 -9.23
N LEU A 404 -7.81 13.48 -9.76
CA LEU A 404 -9.25 13.49 -9.46
C LEU A 404 -9.93 12.18 -9.91
N SER A 405 -9.53 11.61 -11.04
CA SER A 405 -10.04 10.32 -11.52
C SER A 405 -9.71 9.19 -10.54
N GLN A 406 -8.51 9.18 -9.96
CA GLN A 406 -8.15 8.22 -8.90
C GLN A 406 -9.02 8.38 -7.65
N VAL A 407 -9.35 9.61 -7.26
CA VAL A 407 -10.27 9.86 -6.16
C VAL A 407 -11.68 9.37 -6.50
N LEU A 408 -12.19 9.67 -7.69
CA LEU A 408 -13.52 9.27 -8.14
C LEU A 408 -13.67 7.74 -8.20
N CYS A 409 -12.60 7.01 -8.53
CA CYS A 409 -12.56 5.54 -8.46
C CYS A 409 -13.01 4.98 -7.09
N ILE A 410 -12.79 5.73 -6.00
CA ILE A 410 -13.14 5.32 -4.63
C ILE A 410 -14.51 5.88 -4.21
N PHE A 411 -14.80 7.12 -4.60
CA PHE A 411 -16.05 7.77 -4.21
C PHE A 411 -17.27 7.30 -5.04
N ILE A 412 -17.10 6.79 -6.26
CA ILE A 412 -18.19 6.19 -7.06
C ILE A 412 -18.74 4.90 -6.40
N PRO A 413 -17.92 3.94 -5.94
CA PRO A 413 -18.42 2.79 -5.17
C PRO A 413 -19.14 3.19 -3.87
N ILE A 414 -18.60 4.18 -3.14
CA ILE A 414 -19.25 4.74 -1.95
C ILE A 414 -20.61 5.35 -2.32
N PHE A 415 -20.68 6.06 -3.43
CA PHE A 415 -21.89 6.66 -3.97
C PHE A 415 -22.96 5.60 -4.28
N PHE A 416 -22.61 4.50 -4.95
CA PHE A 416 -23.53 3.38 -5.19
C PHE A 416 -24.09 2.79 -3.88
N GLY A 417 -23.24 2.61 -2.88
CA GLY A 417 -23.66 2.17 -1.56
C GLY A 417 -24.64 3.15 -0.88
N ILE A 418 -24.34 4.45 -0.91
CA ILE A 418 -25.22 5.46 -0.31
C ILE A 418 -26.57 5.53 -1.05
N ILE A 419 -26.57 5.48 -2.39
CA ILE A 419 -27.80 5.41 -3.19
C ILE A 419 -28.65 4.20 -2.79
N LEU A 420 -28.05 3.00 -2.71
CA LEU A 420 -28.79 1.81 -2.32
C LEU A 420 -29.41 1.99 -0.92
N ASN A 421 -28.69 2.59 0.02
CA ASN A 421 -29.26 2.89 1.34
C ASN A 421 -30.46 3.84 1.26
N VAL A 422 -30.40 4.89 0.43
CA VAL A 422 -31.53 5.80 0.21
C VAL A 422 -32.71 5.03 -0.39
N MET A 423 -32.48 4.24 -1.45
CA MET A 423 -33.50 3.43 -2.12
C MET A 423 -34.17 2.45 -1.16
N VAL A 424 -33.42 1.64 -0.41
CA VAL A 424 -33.97 0.66 0.54
C VAL A 424 -34.80 1.36 1.63
N ASN A 425 -34.39 2.55 2.09
CA ASN A 425 -35.18 3.32 3.05
C ASN A 425 -36.45 3.92 2.43
N LEU A 426 -36.47 4.25 1.14
CA LEU A 426 -37.71 4.62 0.43
C LEU A 426 -38.67 3.43 0.35
N PHE A 427 -38.18 2.23 0.01
CA PHE A 427 -39.03 1.03 -0.03
C PHE A 427 -39.57 0.60 1.33
N SER A 428 -38.91 0.99 2.43
CA SER A 428 -39.45 0.76 3.78
C SER A 428 -40.73 1.53 4.09
N VAL A 429 -41.11 2.52 3.26
CA VAL A 429 -42.41 3.21 3.32
C VAL A 429 -43.58 2.25 3.03
N PHE A 430 -43.35 1.17 2.29
CA PHE A 430 -44.37 0.16 1.97
C PHE A 430 -44.65 -0.86 3.10
N ASN A 431 -44.16 -0.62 4.33
CA ASN A 431 -44.42 -1.44 5.53
C ASN A 431 -44.15 -2.95 5.38
N PHE A 432 -43.12 -3.34 4.62
CA PHE A 432 -42.68 -4.74 4.59
C PHE A 432 -42.13 -5.18 5.96
N SER A 433 -42.38 -6.44 6.33
CA SER A 433 -41.75 -7.01 7.53
C SER A 433 -40.21 -6.92 7.42
N PRO A 434 -39.49 -6.65 8.53
CA PRO A 434 -38.05 -6.43 8.49
C PRO A 434 -37.26 -7.64 7.94
N LYS A 435 -37.82 -8.86 8.06
CA LYS A 435 -37.25 -10.10 7.49
C LYS A 435 -37.41 -10.18 5.97
N VAL A 436 -38.50 -9.66 5.42
CA VAL A 436 -38.74 -9.64 3.96
C VAL A 436 -37.92 -8.54 3.30
N GLY A 437 -37.83 -7.35 3.94
CA GLY A 437 -37.01 -6.25 3.46
C GLY A 437 -35.53 -6.62 3.33
N THR A 438 -34.98 -7.32 4.34
CA THR A 438 -33.59 -7.78 4.32
C THR A 438 -33.32 -8.90 3.31
N ARG A 439 -34.27 -9.82 3.08
CA ARG A 439 -34.14 -10.83 2.00
C ARG A 439 -34.16 -10.20 0.62
N LEU A 440 -35.09 -9.27 0.35
CA LEU A 440 -35.16 -8.56 -0.93
C LEU A 440 -33.90 -7.74 -1.19
N GLU A 441 -33.36 -7.09 -0.16
CA GLU A 441 -32.11 -6.33 -0.22
C GLU A 441 -30.93 -7.21 -0.63
N VAL A 442 -30.82 -8.42 -0.06
CA VAL A 442 -29.78 -9.39 -0.45
C VAL A 442 -30.01 -9.92 -1.86
N ILE A 443 -31.23 -10.32 -2.22
CA ILE A 443 -31.53 -10.88 -3.54
C ILE A 443 -31.25 -9.87 -4.65
N ILE A 444 -31.73 -8.63 -4.52
CA ILE A 444 -31.50 -7.57 -5.51
C ILE A 444 -30.01 -7.24 -5.59
N GLY A 445 -29.34 -7.10 -4.44
CA GLY A 445 -27.89 -6.84 -4.40
C GLY A 445 -27.10 -7.94 -5.10
N THR A 446 -27.37 -9.21 -4.79
CA THR A 446 -26.67 -10.35 -5.40
C THR A 446 -26.96 -10.45 -6.89
N LEU A 447 -28.23 -10.29 -7.33
CA LEU A 447 -28.59 -10.34 -8.74
C LEU A 447 -27.87 -9.25 -9.55
N VAL A 448 -27.87 -8.01 -9.05
CA VAL A 448 -27.18 -6.88 -9.68
C VAL A 448 -25.67 -7.14 -9.77
N ILE A 449 -25.06 -7.64 -8.69
CA ILE A 449 -23.63 -7.98 -8.69
C ILE A 449 -23.32 -9.12 -9.65
N THR A 450 -24.11 -10.19 -9.67
CA THR A 450 -23.87 -11.35 -10.54
C THR A 450 -24.00 -10.98 -12.01
N VAL A 451 -25.07 -10.27 -12.40
CA VAL A 451 -25.29 -9.82 -13.78
C VAL A 451 -24.16 -8.89 -14.23
N LEU A 452 -23.80 -7.91 -13.39
CA LEU A 452 -22.78 -6.93 -13.74
C LEU A 452 -21.36 -7.54 -13.75
N THR A 453 -21.04 -8.46 -12.85
CA THR A 453 -19.76 -9.19 -12.89
C THR A 453 -19.64 -9.97 -14.20
N ILE A 454 -20.67 -10.72 -14.60
CA ILE A 454 -20.64 -11.50 -15.85
C ILE A 454 -20.52 -10.59 -17.08
N SER A 455 -21.18 -9.42 -17.07
CA SER A 455 -21.20 -8.52 -18.24
C SER A 455 -19.99 -7.60 -18.35
N THR A 456 -19.24 -7.35 -17.27
CA THR A 456 -18.18 -6.34 -17.23
C THR A 456 -16.78 -6.88 -16.93
N PHE A 457 -16.66 -8.12 -16.46
CA PHE A 457 -15.35 -8.72 -16.24
C PHE A 457 -14.68 -9.00 -17.59
N PRO A 458 -13.46 -8.50 -17.83
CA PRO A 458 -12.84 -8.62 -19.15
C PRO A 458 -12.64 -10.11 -19.52
N PRO A 459 -13.01 -10.53 -20.74
CA PRO A 459 -12.94 -11.94 -21.17
C PRO A 459 -11.51 -12.49 -21.21
N VAL A 460 -10.52 -11.60 -21.19
CA VAL A 460 -9.08 -11.92 -21.15
C VAL A 460 -8.59 -12.26 -19.74
N ALA A 461 -9.38 -12.01 -18.69
CA ALA A 461 -9.04 -12.31 -17.31
C ALA A 461 -8.97 -13.83 -17.09
N THR A 462 -7.82 -14.38 -17.41
CA THR A 462 -7.47 -15.76 -17.16
C THR A 462 -6.62 -15.79 -15.90
N LEU A 463 -6.88 -16.74 -14.99
CA LEU A 463 -5.98 -17.04 -13.86
C LEU A 463 -4.65 -17.67 -14.33
N ASN A 464 -4.29 -17.47 -15.60
CA ASN A 464 -3.07 -17.98 -16.14
C ASN A 464 -1.92 -17.11 -15.62
N PHE A 465 -1.21 -17.66 -14.65
CA PHE A 465 0.19 -17.33 -14.39
C PHE A 465 1.08 -17.70 -15.60
N GLN A 466 0.67 -17.38 -16.83
CA GLN A 466 1.46 -17.71 -18.01
C GLN A 466 2.68 -16.79 -18.07
N ASP A 467 3.79 -17.30 -17.56
CA ASP A 467 5.18 -17.40 -18.05
C ASP A 467 5.62 -16.67 -19.35
N LYS A 468 4.94 -15.64 -19.85
CA LYS A 468 5.24 -15.04 -21.16
C LYS A 468 5.78 -13.63 -21.10
N LYS A 469 5.68 -12.96 -19.95
CA LYS A 469 6.21 -11.60 -19.78
C LYS A 469 7.66 -11.68 -19.27
N VAL A 470 8.60 -11.22 -20.09
CA VAL A 470 10.06 -11.25 -19.80
C VAL A 470 10.36 -10.56 -18.48
N GLU A 471 9.61 -9.50 -18.18
CA GLU A 471 9.73 -8.71 -16.98
C GLU A 471 9.51 -9.53 -15.70
N ASN A 472 8.51 -10.41 -15.70
CA ASN A 472 8.25 -11.30 -14.57
C ASN A 472 9.38 -12.32 -14.39
N MET A 473 9.96 -12.82 -15.48
CA MET A 473 11.10 -13.76 -15.43
C MET A 473 12.35 -13.11 -14.86
N VAL A 474 12.65 -11.86 -15.24
CA VAL A 474 13.79 -11.11 -14.70
C VAL A 474 13.61 -10.90 -13.21
N PHE A 475 12.41 -10.53 -12.80
CA PHE A 475 12.07 -10.33 -11.39
C PHE A 475 12.23 -11.60 -10.55
N GLU A 476 11.73 -12.73 -11.07
CA GLU A 476 11.89 -14.04 -10.43
C GLU A 476 13.37 -14.42 -10.29
N ALA A 477 14.16 -14.24 -11.35
CA ALA A 477 15.59 -14.50 -11.32
C ALA A 477 16.32 -13.66 -10.26
N TYR A 478 16.05 -12.35 -10.19
CA TYR A 478 16.60 -11.47 -9.14
C TYR A 478 16.20 -11.93 -7.74
N SER A 479 14.92 -12.28 -7.54
CA SER A 479 14.45 -12.78 -6.24
C SER A 479 15.17 -14.06 -5.82
N LYS A 480 15.38 -15.00 -6.74
CA LYS A 480 16.07 -16.27 -6.47
C LYS A 480 17.54 -16.03 -6.10
N ILE A 481 18.22 -15.12 -6.83
CA ILE A 481 19.60 -14.72 -6.54
C ILE A 481 19.70 -14.06 -5.16
N GLN A 482 18.83 -13.08 -4.87
CA GLN A 482 18.89 -12.31 -3.63
C GLN A 482 18.55 -13.14 -2.39
N SER A 483 17.62 -14.09 -2.49
CA SER A 483 17.26 -14.98 -1.38
C SER A 483 18.29 -16.09 -1.13
N GLY A 484 19.03 -16.52 -2.15
CA GLY A 484 19.99 -17.61 -2.05
C GLY A 484 21.42 -17.21 -1.67
N ASN A 485 21.78 -15.92 -1.75
CA ASN A 485 23.17 -15.46 -1.61
C ASN A 485 23.35 -14.37 -0.56
N LEU A 486 24.51 -14.34 0.09
CA LEU A 486 24.87 -13.30 1.06
C LEU A 486 24.99 -11.93 0.41
N PRO A 487 24.50 -10.84 1.04
CA PRO A 487 24.65 -9.49 0.54
C PRO A 487 26.12 -9.13 0.26
N TYR A 488 26.37 -8.43 -0.84
CA TYR A 488 27.72 -8.02 -1.29
C TYR A 488 28.75 -9.15 -1.48
N SER A 489 28.34 -10.42 -1.47
CA SER A 489 29.23 -11.51 -1.87
C SER A 489 29.24 -11.75 -3.38
N TYR A 490 28.21 -11.28 -4.10
CA TYR A 490 28.03 -11.55 -5.52
C TYR A 490 27.82 -10.27 -6.34
N ALA A 491 27.97 -10.40 -7.65
CA ALA A 491 27.67 -9.35 -8.63
C ALA A 491 26.64 -9.81 -9.65
N VAL A 492 25.90 -8.86 -10.20
CA VAL A 492 24.97 -9.10 -11.32
C VAL A 492 25.37 -8.25 -12.52
N VAL A 493 25.44 -8.88 -13.68
CA VAL A 493 25.64 -8.24 -14.98
C VAL A 493 24.28 -8.12 -15.68
N ASN A 494 23.83 -6.89 -15.91
CA ASN A 494 22.58 -6.63 -16.62
C ASN A 494 22.60 -5.24 -17.30
N ALA A 495 21.46 -4.83 -17.85
CA ALA A 495 21.26 -3.49 -18.42
C ALA A 495 21.11 -2.42 -17.33
N LEU A 496 21.47 -1.17 -17.67
CA LEU A 496 21.57 -0.05 -16.72
C LEU A 496 20.34 0.18 -15.83
N PRO A 497 19.08 0.10 -16.31
CA PRO A 497 17.91 0.30 -15.45
C PRO A 497 17.88 -0.66 -14.24
N TYR A 498 18.42 -1.87 -14.39
CA TYR A 498 18.46 -2.88 -13.33
C TYR A 498 19.48 -2.59 -12.23
N PHE A 499 20.32 -1.55 -12.37
CA PHE A 499 21.18 -1.08 -11.28
C PHE A 499 20.38 -0.78 -10.00
N SER A 500 19.13 -0.34 -10.12
CA SER A 500 18.28 -0.07 -8.95
C SER A 500 18.07 -1.30 -8.05
N PHE A 501 18.16 -2.53 -8.58
CA PHE A 501 18.09 -3.77 -7.77
C PHE A 501 19.31 -3.99 -6.88
N SER A 502 20.46 -3.40 -7.23
CA SER A 502 21.73 -3.67 -6.56
C SER A 502 21.92 -2.85 -5.29
N LYS A 503 21.20 -1.73 -5.14
CA LYS A 503 21.28 -0.84 -3.97
C LYS A 503 20.96 -1.62 -2.70
N ASN A 504 21.90 -1.65 -1.76
CA ASN A 504 21.82 -2.39 -0.50
C ASN A 504 21.67 -3.92 -0.64
N SER A 505 22.10 -4.50 -1.77
CA SER A 505 21.98 -5.94 -2.02
C SER A 505 23.26 -6.57 -2.58
N HIS A 506 23.76 -6.10 -3.73
CA HIS A 506 24.84 -6.75 -4.46
C HIS A 506 25.62 -5.77 -5.33
N TYR A 507 26.76 -6.21 -5.87
CA TYR A 507 27.48 -5.43 -6.87
C TYR A 507 26.77 -5.47 -8.22
N TYR A 508 26.93 -4.41 -9.01
CA TYR A 508 26.36 -4.33 -10.35
C TYR A 508 27.47 -4.01 -11.36
N TYR A 509 27.44 -4.73 -12.47
CA TYR A 509 28.26 -4.43 -13.65
C TYR A 509 27.36 -4.33 -14.88
N ASN A 510 27.72 -3.44 -15.80
CA ASN A 510 27.08 -3.43 -17.11
C ASN A 510 27.76 -4.45 -18.04
N TYR A 511 27.09 -4.75 -19.15
CA TYR A 511 27.65 -5.65 -20.17
C TYR A 511 28.98 -5.14 -20.75
N ASP A 512 29.19 -3.82 -20.85
CA ASP A 512 30.44 -3.28 -21.38
C ASP A 512 31.64 -3.64 -20.50
N TYR A 513 31.47 -3.54 -19.18
CA TYR A 513 32.48 -3.98 -18.22
C TYR A 513 32.75 -5.49 -18.34
N PHE A 514 31.68 -6.29 -18.40
CA PHE A 514 31.80 -7.74 -18.51
C PHE A 514 32.51 -8.16 -19.81
N ASN A 515 32.13 -7.56 -20.93
CA ASN A 515 32.63 -7.96 -22.24
C ASN A 515 34.07 -7.51 -22.53
N ASN A 516 34.46 -6.36 -21.98
CA ASN A 516 35.75 -5.72 -22.30
C ASN A 516 36.79 -5.83 -21.17
N THR A 517 36.38 -5.81 -19.91
CA THR A 517 37.30 -5.68 -18.76
C THR A 517 37.35 -6.93 -17.89
N TYR A 518 36.23 -7.62 -17.69
CA TYR A 518 36.16 -8.75 -16.77
C TYR A 518 37.11 -9.89 -17.13
N ILE A 519 37.28 -10.22 -18.42
CA ILE A 519 38.18 -11.30 -18.86
C ILE A 519 39.65 -11.03 -18.49
N GLU A 520 40.10 -9.78 -18.56
CA GLU A 520 41.45 -9.41 -18.16
C GLU A 520 41.62 -9.51 -16.64
N ARG A 521 40.61 -9.04 -15.90
CA ARG A 521 40.57 -9.12 -14.44
C ARG A 521 40.54 -10.56 -13.93
N ASP A 522 39.72 -11.42 -14.53
CA ASP A 522 39.67 -12.87 -14.26
C ASP A 522 41.03 -13.53 -14.43
N ARG A 523 41.75 -13.19 -15.51
CA ARG A 523 43.08 -13.74 -15.77
C ARG A 523 44.06 -13.35 -14.66
N ARG A 524 44.07 -12.08 -14.22
CA ARG A 524 44.94 -11.60 -13.15
C ARG A 524 44.56 -12.23 -11.81
N PHE A 525 43.26 -12.24 -11.47
CA PHE A 525 42.74 -12.79 -10.23
C PHE A 525 43.12 -14.27 -10.07
N ASN A 526 42.83 -15.10 -11.07
CA ASN A 526 43.11 -16.54 -11.00
C ASN A 526 44.61 -16.88 -10.97
N ARG A 527 45.47 -16.01 -11.49
CA ARG A 527 46.93 -16.19 -11.41
C ARG A 527 47.47 -15.96 -10.00
N TYR A 528 46.84 -15.07 -9.22
CA TYR A 528 47.32 -14.64 -7.91
C TYR A 528 46.34 -14.92 -6.76
N LYS A 529 45.31 -15.74 -6.99
CA LYS A 529 44.22 -16.00 -6.03
C LYS A 529 44.71 -16.56 -4.68
N ASP A 530 45.83 -17.28 -4.70
CA ASP A 530 46.44 -17.90 -3.51
C ASP A 530 47.51 -16.99 -2.85
N ASN A 531 47.81 -15.82 -3.42
CA ASN A 531 48.83 -14.89 -2.92
C ASN A 531 48.17 -13.71 -2.19
N LEU A 532 47.91 -13.89 -0.89
CA LEU A 532 47.25 -12.90 -0.04
C LEU A 532 47.97 -11.53 -0.02
N PRO A 533 49.31 -11.44 0.15
CA PRO A 533 50.02 -10.16 0.11
C PRO A 533 49.86 -9.42 -1.22
N TYR A 534 49.82 -10.14 -2.34
CA TYR A 534 49.61 -9.53 -3.65
C TYR A 534 48.20 -8.95 -3.80
N LEU A 535 47.17 -9.68 -3.34
CA LEU A 535 45.77 -9.23 -3.38
C LEU A 535 45.52 -8.01 -2.48
N GLN A 536 46.17 -7.95 -1.30
CA GLN A 536 46.10 -6.79 -0.41
C GLN A 536 46.70 -5.53 -1.05
N ASN A 537 47.77 -5.67 -1.82
CA ASN A 537 48.42 -4.57 -2.52
C ASN A 537 47.76 -4.22 -3.87
N ASN A 538 46.91 -5.09 -4.41
CA ASN A 538 46.21 -4.91 -5.70
C ASN A 538 44.71 -5.23 -5.55
N PRO A 539 43.95 -4.45 -4.77
CA PRO A 539 42.53 -4.72 -4.54
C PRO A 539 41.69 -4.60 -5.81
N ASP A 540 42.19 -3.90 -6.84
CA ASP A 540 41.58 -3.74 -8.16
C ASP A 540 41.37 -5.07 -8.89
N ILE A 541 42.07 -6.14 -8.52
CA ILE A 541 41.92 -7.45 -9.19
C ILE A 541 40.92 -8.37 -8.49
N ILE A 542 40.51 -8.06 -7.26
CA ILE A 542 39.63 -8.92 -6.47
C ILE A 542 38.26 -9.00 -7.15
N LEU A 543 37.85 -10.20 -7.53
CA LEU A 543 36.53 -10.43 -8.12
C LEU A 543 35.48 -10.67 -7.02
N PRO A 544 34.20 -10.38 -7.31
CA PRO A 544 33.10 -10.89 -6.49
C PRO A 544 33.17 -12.40 -6.41
N GLU A 545 32.73 -12.99 -5.30
CA GLU A 545 32.80 -14.44 -5.07
C GLU A 545 32.01 -15.20 -6.15
N THR A 546 30.83 -14.69 -6.51
CA THR A 546 29.98 -15.20 -7.60
C THR A 546 29.51 -14.07 -8.51
N MET A 547 29.34 -14.34 -9.81
CA MET A 547 28.77 -13.40 -10.77
C MET A 547 27.60 -14.04 -11.53
N PHE A 548 26.48 -13.33 -11.62
CA PHE A 548 25.30 -13.74 -12.39
C PHE A 548 25.16 -12.88 -13.64
N VAL A 549 25.12 -13.49 -14.83
CA VAL A 549 25.08 -12.82 -16.13
C VAL A 549 23.74 -13.09 -16.80
N PHE A 550 22.95 -12.05 -17.01
CA PHE A 550 21.65 -12.14 -17.68
C PHE A 550 21.85 -12.15 -19.21
N VAL A 551 21.18 -13.05 -19.91
CA VAL A 551 21.23 -13.17 -21.37
C VAL A 551 19.80 -13.32 -21.91
N TYR A 552 19.36 -12.33 -22.68
CA TYR A 552 18.00 -12.28 -23.23
C TYR A 552 17.97 -12.96 -24.61
N LYS A 553 17.08 -13.94 -24.81
CA LYS A 553 17.03 -14.73 -26.06
C LYS A 553 16.38 -13.98 -27.22
N ASP A 554 15.23 -13.33 -26.97
CA ASP A 554 14.50 -12.58 -28.00
C ASP A 554 13.83 -11.34 -27.39
N LEU A 555 14.40 -10.17 -27.67
CA LEU A 555 13.80 -8.90 -27.30
C LEU A 555 12.89 -8.44 -28.44
N LYS A 556 11.60 -8.24 -28.12
CA LYS A 556 10.60 -7.66 -29.03
C LYS A 556 10.83 -6.15 -29.20
N GLU A 557 12.01 -5.77 -29.70
CA GLU A 557 12.35 -4.39 -30.00
C GLU A 557 11.81 -4.02 -31.38
N LYS A 558 10.84 -3.09 -31.44
CA LYS A 558 10.24 -2.63 -32.71
C LYS A 558 11.23 -1.83 -33.56
N ASN A 559 12.27 -1.25 -32.94
CA ASN A 559 13.30 -0.50 -33.64
C ASN A 559 14.45 -1.43 -34.07
N LEU A 560 14.58 -1.65 -35.39
CA LEU A 560 15.58 -2.53 -35.99
C LEU A 560 17.03 -2.16 -35.63
N ALA A 561 17.35 -0.86 -35.54
CA ALA A 561 18.70 -0.42 -35.19
C ALA A 561 19.04 -0.72 -33.73
N LYS A 562 18.09 -0.52 -32.82
CA LYS A 562 18.26 -0.90 -31.40
C LYS A 562 18.37 -2.42 -31.25
N LYS A 563 17.55 -3.18 -31.99
CA LYS A 563 17.59 -4.64 -31.97
C LYS A 563 18.97 -5.18 -32.35
N ALA A 564 19.56 -4.67 -33.44
CA ALA A 564 20.88 -5.10 -33.90
C ALA A 564 22.01 -4.84 -32.88
N ILE A 565 21.94 -3.71 -32.16
CA ILE A 565 22.92 -3.39 -31.10
C ILE A 565 22.80 -4.39 -29.94
N VAL A 566 21.58 -4.70 -29.53
CA VAL A 566 21.33 -5.62 -28.42
C VAL A 566 21.70 -7.06 -28.80
N ASP A 567 21.38 -7.49 -30.01
CA ASP A 567 21.78 -8.81 -30.52
C ASP A 567 23.31 -8.94 -30.55
N LYS A 568 24.03 -7.93 -31.04
CA LYS A 568 25.51 -7.91 -31.01
C LYS A 568 26.07 -8.00 -29.59
N GLN A 569 25.47 -7.29 -28.64
CA GLN A 569 25.89 -7.34 -27.24
C GLN A 569 25.61 -8.70 -26.60
N ARG A 570 24.48 -9.33 -26.91
CA ARG A 570 24.13 -10.69 -26.50
C ARG A 570 25.15 -11.70 -27.02
N ASP A 571 25.44 -11.66 -28.32
CA ASP A 571 26.33 -12.62 -28.96
C ASP A 571 27.76 -12.51 -28.41
N LEU A 572 28.24 -11.27 -28.20
CA LEU A 572 29.54 -11.03 -27.55
C LEU A 572 29.57 -11.56 -26.10
N THR A 573 28.48 -11.38 -25.35
CA THR A 573 28.37 -11.87 -23.97
C THR A 573 28.42 -13.39 -23.92
N LEU A 574 27.71 -14.07 -24.83
CA LEU A 574 27.76 -15.53 -24.98
C LEU A 574 29.16 -16.01 -25.37
N GLU A 575 29.84 -15.32 -26.28
CA GLU A 575 31.24 -15.62 -26.65
C GLU A 575 32.17 -15.53 -25.42
N ARG A 576 31.99 -14.51 -24.55
CA ARG A 576 32.76 -14.38 -23.32
C ARG A 576 32.47 -15.49 -22.31
N ILE A 577 31.21 -15.89 -22.17
CA ILE A 577 30.81 -17.01 -21.31
C ILE A 577 31.45 -18.32 -21.78
N GLU A 578 31.41 -18.62 -23.08
CA GLU A 578 32.05 -19.81 -23.65
C GLU A 578 33.58 -19.77 -23.49
N LEU A 579 34.20 -18.61 -23.67
CA LEU A 579 35.63 -18.44 -23.43
C LEU A 579 36.02 -18.72 -21.96
N LEU A 580 35.17 -18.38 -20.99
CA LEU A 580 35.40 -18.70 -19.57
C LEU A 580 35.29 -20.21 -19.32
N LYS A 581 34.30 -20.89 -19.93
CA LYS A 581 34.17 -22.35 -19.88
C LYS A 581 35.41 -23.04 -20.46
N LEU A 582 35.88 -22.59 -21.63
CA LEU A 582 37.10 -23.12 -22.27
C LEU A 582 38.36 -22.93 -21.41
N LYS A 583 38.39 -21.90 -20.55
CA LYS A 583 39.47 -21.65 -19.59
C LYS A 583 39.35 -22.46 -18.29
N GLY A 584 38.38 -23.37 -18.20
CA GLY A 584 38.16 -24.22 -17.02
C GLY A 584 37.55 -23.48 -15.83
N ARG A 585 36.82 -22.38 -16.06
CA ARG A 585 36.05 -21.70 -14.99
C ARG A 585 34.75 -22.45 -14.72
N ASN A 586 34.29 -22.43 -13.46
CA ASN A 586 33.00 -23.00 -13.12
C ASN A 586 31.88 -22.05 -13.58
N VAL A 587 31.22 -22.43 -14.68
CA VAL A 587 30.13 -21.66 -15.28
C VAL A 587 28.92 -22.57 -15.50
N GLU A 588 27.86 -22.30 -14.75
CA GLU A 588 26.64 -23.10 -14.75
C GLU A 588 25.42 -22.26 -15.17
N LEU A 589 24.41 -22.93 -15.71
CA LEU A 589 23.13 -22.30 -16.02
C LEU A 589 22.27 -22.26 -14.74
N TYR A 590 22.07 -21.08 -14.18
CA TYR A 590 21.39 -20.89 -12.90
C TYR A 590 19.86 -20.75 -13.03
N TYR A 591 19.43 -20.11 -14.11
CA TYR A 591 18.03 -19.91 -14.44
C TYR A 591 17.85 -19.97 -15.95
N GLN A 592 16.83 -20.69 -16.42
CA GLN A 592 16.51 -20.80 -17.84
C GLN A 592 15.00 -20.77 -18.04
N ASN A 593 14.57 -19.94 -18.98
CA ASN A 593 13.19 -19.88 -19.43
C ASN A 593 13.14 -19.61 -20.94
N ALA A 594 11.94 -19.44 -21.50
CA ALA A 594 11.71 -19.25 -22.93
C ALA A 594 12.46 -18.04 -23.53
N ASN A 595 12.60 -16.95 -22.76
CA ASN A 595 13.17 -15.69 -23.23
C ASN A 595 14.40 -15.20 -22.46
N LEU A 596 14.79 -15.88 -21.37
CA LEU A 596 15.87 -15.45 -20.47
C LEU A 596 16.74 -16.63 -20.03
N GLU A 597 18.05 -16.45 -20.05
CA GLU A 597 19.04 -17.31 -19.40
C GLU A 597 19.86 -16.50 -18.42
N VAL A 598 20.17 -17.08 -17.27
CA VAL A 598 21.10 -16.49 -16.31
C VAL A 598 22.20 -17.49 -16.04
N TYR A 599 23.43 -17.08 -16.34
CA TYR A 599 24.64 -17.87 -16.11
C TYR A 599 25.26 -17.47 -14.78
N GLN A 600 25.65 -18.45 -13.97
CA GLN A 600 26.43 -18.27 -12.75
C GLN A 600 27.89 -18.57 -13.05
N ILE A 601 28.77 -17.63 -12.71
CA ILE A 601 30.22 -17.78 -12.76
C ILE A 601 30.73 -17.76 -11.32
N GLU A 602 31.25 -18.89 -10.85
CA GLU A 602 31.77 -19.02 -9.49
C GLU A 602 33.29 -18.75 -9.50
N ASN A 603 33.70 -17.62 -8.91
CA ASN A 603 35.12 -17.24 -8.81
C ASN A 603 35.79 -17.85 -7.58
N ARG A 604 35.01 -18.12 -6.53
CA ARG A 604 35.42 -18.79 -5.30
C ARG A 604 34.31 -19.73 -4.83
N GLU A 605 34.69 -20.98 -4.59
CA GLU A 605 33.75 -22.04 -4.26
C GLU A 605 33.03 -21.77 -2.94
N ARG A 606 31.71 -22.01 -2.91
CA ARG A 606 30.87 -22.01 -1.68
C ARG A 606 30.93 -20.71 -0.87
N SER A 607 31.21 -19.58 -1.52
CA SER A 607 31.50 -18.33 -0.81
C SER A 607 30.37 -17.30 -0.86
N SER A 608 29.35 -17.51 -1.72
CA SER A 608 28.17 -16.63 -1.81
C SER A 608 26.89 -17.29 -1.33
N ASN A 609 26.67 -18.56 -1.65
CA ASN A 609 25.39 -19.23 -1.44
C ASN A 609 25.19 -19.56 0.05
N ILE A 610 24.07 -19.11 0.62
CA ILE A 610 23.78 -19.26 2.05
C ILE A 610 23.69 -20.74 2.45
N ASN A 611 23.05 -21.57 1.62
CA ASN A 611 22.90 -22.99 1.94
C ASN A 611 24.24 -23.72 1.86
N GLN A 612 25.11 -23.39 0.91
CA GLN A 612 26.45 -23.98 0.80
C GLN A 612 27.43 -23.51 1.88
N LEU A 613 27.16 -22.36 2.51
CA LEU A 613 27.93 -21.85 3.65
C LEU A 613 27.51 -22.49 4.98
N LEU A 614 26.23 -22.88 5.09
CA LEU A 614 25.65 -23.47 6.30
C LEU A 614 25.77 -25.00 6.36
N PHE A 615 25.80 -25.67 5.20
CA PHE A 615 25.83 -27.12 5.05
C PHE A 615 26.94 -27.53 4.07
#